data_AF-A0A2V9FMY9-F1
#
_entry.id   AF-A0A2V9FMY9-F1
#
_cell.length_a   1.000
_cell.length_b   1.000
_cell.length_c   1.000
_cell.angle_alpha   90.00
_cell.angle_beta   90.00
_cell.angle_gamma   90.00
#
_symmetry.space_group_name_H-M   'P 1'
#
loop_
_entity.id
_entity.type
_entity.pdbx_description
1 polymer ?
#
loop_
_entity_poly.entity_id
_entity_poly.type
_entity_poly.pdbx_seq_one_letter_code
_entity_poly.pdbx_strand_id
1 'polypeptide(L)'
;DIRDTWDSMTNIGFSQDQLARWAAPGHWNDPDMLEVGNGGMNDDEYRTHMSLWSILAAPLLAGNDLRNMTPAILEILTNREVIAVNQDKAGKQGRRIAKSGDQEVWAKALFDGGQAIGLFNRGGAPAKITVKWTDLGMKSAPASARDLWAHGDLKLDGAEYSVTVPAHGVVMLKIAASSGIAATGIRGPTLRAAFN
;
A
#
# COMPACT_ATOMS: atom_id res chain seq x y z
N ASP A 1 -17.00 7.68 10.40
CA ASP A 1 -16.41 8.84 9.73
C ASP A 1 -14.99 8.99 10.20
N ILE A 2 -14.10 9.30 9.26
CA ILE A 2 -12.72 9.61 9.55
C ILE A 2 -12.61 10.99 10.22
N ARG A 3 -11.55 11.15 11.00
CA ARG A 3 -11.15 12.40 11.66
C ARG A 3 -9.65 12.52 11.52
N ASP A 4 -9.14 13.73 11.45
CA ASP A 4 -7.71 14.01 11.38
C ASP A 4 -6.99 13.73 12.72
N THR A 5 -6.89 12.45 13.06
CA THR A 5 -6.19 11.92 14.23
C THR A 5 -5.64 10.55 13.85
N TRP A 6 -4.45 10.25 14.36
CA TRP A 6 -3.80 8.96 14.13
C TRP A 6 -4.70 7.76 14.45
N ASP A 7 -5.39 7.79 15.60
CA ASP A 7 -6.26 6.71 16.05
C ASP A 7 -7.46 6.49 15.13
N SER A 8 -8.07 7.56 14.61
CA SER A 8 -9.20 7.41 13.68
C SER A 8 -8.73 6.82 12.36
N MET A 9 -7.64 7.34 11.79
CA MET A 9 -7.09 6.86 10.52
C MET A 9 -6.63 5.40 10.62
N THR A 10 -5.91 5.03 11.68
CA THR A 10 -5.38 3.67 11.83
C THR A 10 -6.49 2.64 12.04
N ASN A 11 -7.52 2.96 12.83
CA ASN A 11 -8.63 2.04 13.09
C ASN A 11 -9.47 1.80 11.83
N ILE A 12 -9.72 2.84 11.03
CA ILE A 12 -10.48 2.72 9.80
C ILE A 12 -9.66 2.00 8.72
N GLY A 13 -8.45 2.47 8.43
CA GLY A 13 -7.64 1.95 7.32
C GLY A 13 -7.19 0.50 7.54
N PHE A 14 -6.61 0.17 8.70
CA PHE A 14 -6.05 -1.17 8.92
C PHE A 14 -7.10 -2.26 9.19
N SER A 15 -8.38 -1.89 9.34
CA SER A 15 -9.50 -2.85 9.46
C SER A 15 -10.07 -3.31 8.11
N GLN A 16 -9.63 -2.72 7.00
CA GLN A 16 -10.18 -2.98 5.66
C GLN A 16 -9.76 -4.32 5.03
N ASP A 17 -8.83 -5.06 5.63
CA ASP A 17 -8.21 -6.28 5.07
C ASP A 17 -9.24 -7.30 4.54
N GLN A 18 -10.28 -7.57 5.34
CA GLN A 18 -11.30 -8.58 5.01
C GLN A 18 -12.22 -8.15 3.86
N LEU A 19 -12.25 -6.86 3.53
CA LEU A 19 -13.10 -6.31 2.47
C LEU A 19 -12.44 -6.39 1.09
N ALA A 20 -11.16 -6.76 1.00
CA ALA A 20 -10.39 -6.79 -0.23
C ALA A 20 -10.99 -7.68 -1.34
N ARG A 21 -11.82 -8.66 -1.00
CA ARG A 21 -12.51 -9.52 -1.98
C ARG A 21 -13.66 -8.83 -2.72
N TRP A 22 -14.13 -7.70 -2.22
CA TRP A 22 -15.28 -6.97 -2.77
C TRP A 22 -14.88 -5.81 -3.68
N ALA A 23 -13.64 -5.31 -3.55
CA ALA A 23 -13.12 -4.25 -4.40
C ALA A 23 -12.71 -4.79 -5.79
N ALA A 24 -13.17 -4.10 -6.83
CA ALA A 24 -12.87 -4.38 -8.23
C ALA A 24 -13.08 -3.12 -9.09
N PRO A 25 -12.57 -3.06 -10.34
CA PRO A 25 -12.88 -1.96 -11.25
C PRO A 25 -14.38 -1.64 -11.32
N GLY A 26 -14.74 -0.41 -10.97
CA GLY A 26 -16.13 0.07 -10.93
C GLY A 26 -16.81 -0.03 -9.55
N HIS A 27 -16.22 -0.75 -8.59
CA HIS A 27 -16.77 -0.97 -7.24
C HIS A 27 -15.64 -0.97 -6.20
N TRP A 28 -15.50 0.10 -5.43
CA TRP A 28 -14.37 0.28 -4.50
C TRP A 28 -14.85 0.33 -3.07
N ASN A 29 -14.07 -0.24 -2.14
CA ASN A 29 -14.29 0.01 -0.72
C ASN A 29 -13.85 1.44 -0.43
N ASP A 30 -14.67 2.16 0.33
CA ASP A 30 -14.41 3.54 0.69
C ASP A 30 -14.18 3.65 2.20
N PRO A 31 -12.92 3.71 2.65
CA PRO A 31 -12.58 3.97 4.04
C PRO A 31 -12.67 5.46 4.41
N ASP A 32 -13.40 6.27 3.64
CA ASP A 32 -13.60 7.72 3.81
C ASP A 32 -12.43 8.57 3.24
N MET A 33 -12.58 9.89 3.30
CA MET A 33 -11.69 10.88 2.69
C MET A 33 -10.24 10.83 3.23
N LEU A 34 -9.33 11.46 2.49
CA LEU A 34 -7.97 11.76 2.96
C LEU A 34 -7.99 12.98 3.89
N GLU A 35 -7.49 12.81 5.11
CA GLU A 35 -7.28 13.88 6.09
C GLU A 35 -5.92 14.60 5.92
N VAL A 36 -5.22 14.31 4.82
CA VAL A 36 -3.86 14.80 4.56
C VAL A 36 -3.80 16.33 4.51
N GLY A 37 -3.14 16.91 5.51
CA GLY A 37 -2.93 18.35 5.62
C GLY A 37 -3.98 19.12 6.42
N ASN A 38 -4.84 18.44 7.19
CA ASN A 38 -5.82 19.09 8.07
C ASN A 38 -5.24 19.55 9.43
N GLY A 39 -4.03 19.10 9.78
CA GLY A 39 -3.19 19.63 10.85
C GLY A 39 -3.17 18.83 12.17
N GLY A 40 -3.95 17.77 12.29
CA GLY A 40 -4.06 16.88 13.44
C GLY A 40 -3.12 15.66 13.41
N MET A 41 -2.53 15.36 12.25
CA MET A 41 -1.45 14.39 12.08
C MET A 41 -0.17 15.04 11.54
N ASN A 42 0.97 14.37 11.74
CA ASN A 42 2.27 14.77 11.19
C ASN A 42 2.53 14.19 9.79
N ASP A 43 3.62 14.60 9.14
CA ASP A 43 3.94 14.18 7.75
C ASP A 43 4.16 12.67 7.60
N ASP A 44 4.74 11.99 8.59
CA ASP A 44 4.93 10.53 8.55
C ASP A 44 3.58 9.81 8.66
N GLU A 45 2.68 10.31 9.51
CA GLU A 45 1.32 9.80 9.65
C GLU A 45 0.49 10.02 8.36
N TYR A 46 0.64 11.18 7.71
CA TYR A 46 0.01 11.44 6.41
C TYR A 46 0.57 10.57 5.28
N ARG A 47 1.88 10.30 5.27
CA ARG A 47 2.48 9.34 4.33
C ARG A 47 1.92 7.93 4.56
N THR A 48 1.78 7.51 5.82
CA THR A 48 1.11 6.25 6.18
C THR A 48 -0.33 6.20 5.64
N HIS A 49 -1.10 7.27 5.84
CA HIS A 49 -2.48 7.37 5.38
C HIS A 49 -2.58 7.25 3.84
N MET A 50 -1.77 8.03 3.12
CA MET A 50 -1.72 8.03 1.64
C MET A 50 -1.27 6.68 1.08
N SER A 51 -0.25 6.06 1.69
CA SER A 51 0.24 4.74 1.28
C SER A 51 -0.79 3.65 1.52
N LEU A 52 -1.46 3.65 2.68
CA LEU A 52 -2.46 2.64 3.00
C LEU A 52 -3.67 2.76 2.08
N TRP A 53 -4.23 3.95 1.86
CA TRP A 53 -5.33 4.16 0.90
C TRP A 53 -4.95 3.71 -0.52
N SER A 54 -3.70 3.96 -0.93
CA SER A 54 -3.19 3.54 -2.23
C SER A 54 -3.11 2.01 -2.37
N ILE A 55 -2.62 1.33 -1.34
CA ILE A 55 -2.60 -0.14 -1.27
C ILE A 55 -4.01 -0.70 -1.20
N LEU A 56 -4.93 -0.04 -0.50
CA LEU A 56 -6.32 -0.48 -0.39
C LEU A 56 -7.12 -0.30 -1.69
N ALA A 57 -6.56 0.38 -2.70
CA ALA A 57 -7.31 0.82 -3.89
C ALA A 57 -8.55 1.64 -3.52
N ALA A 58 -8.44 2.43 -2.44
CA ALA A 58 -9.48 3.33 -1.98
C ALA A 58 -9.56 4.59 -2.88
N PRO A 59 -10.72 5.28 -2.92
CA PRO A 59 -10.79 6.63 -3.47
C PRO A 59 -9.77 7.57 -2.79
N LEU A 60 -9.04 8.37 -3.58
CA LEU A 60 -8.14 9.42 -3.07
C LEU A 60 -8.86 10.77 -3.11
N LEU A 61 -9.79 10.97 -2.17
CA LEU A 61 -10.58 12.20 -2.06
C LEU A 61 -9.96 13.12 -1.02
N ALA A 62 -9.27 14.18 -1.46
CA ALA A 62 -8.63 15.14 -0.56
C ALA A 62 -9.68 15.96 0.22
N GLY A 63 -9.63 15.94 1.55
CA GLY A 63 -10.54 16.67 2.44
C GLY A 63 -9.99 18.00 2.97
N ASN A 64 -8.85 18.49 2.46
CA ASN A 64 -8.14 19.63 3.00
C ASN A 64 -8.39 20.98 2.28
N ASP A 65 -8.05 22.09 2.95
CA ASP A 65 -8.08 23.42 2.34
C ASP A 65 -6.87 23.66 1.43
N LEU A 66 -7.08 23.49 0.12
CA LEU A 66 -6.03 23.64 -0.90
C LEU A 66 -5.40 25.05 -0.96
N ARG A 67 -6.07 26.08 -0.42
CA ARG A 67 -5.56 27.47 -0.45
C ARG A 67 -4.36 27.67 0.48
N ASN A 68 -4.27 26.85 1.53
CA ASN A 68 -3.29 26.99 2.62
C ASN A 68 -2.39 25.74 2.74
N MET A 69 -2.27 24.97 1.66
CA MET A 69 -1.50 23.74 1.64
C MET A 69 0.01 24.01 1.66
N THR A 70 0.73 23.36 2.57
CA THR A 70 2.19 23.46 2.64
C THR A 70 2.84 22.65 1.50
N PRO A 71 4.10 22.95 1.13
CA PRO A 71 4.82 22.16 0.13
C PRO A 71 4.92 20.67 0.48
N ALA A 72 5.08 20.33 1.76
CA ALA A 72 5.16 18.95 2.22
C ALA A 72 3.83 18.19 2.00
N ILE A 73 2.69 18.82 2.31
CA ILE A 73 1.37 18.25 2.06
C ILE A 73 1.10 18.10 0.56
N LEU A 74 1.49 19.10 -0.23
CA LEU A 74 1.39 19.03 -1.69
C LEU A 74 2.21 17.84 -2.23
N GLU A 75 3.44 17.64 -1.74
CA GLU A 75 4.29 16.50 -2.13
C GLU A 75 3.61 15.16 -1.82
N ILE A 76 3.01 15.02 -0.64
CA ILE A 76 2.29 13.79 -0.25
C ILE A 76 1.10 13.54 -1.18
N LEU A 77 0.25 14.54 -1.39
CA LEU A 77 -0.96 14.41 -2.21
C LEU A 77 -0.69 14.26 -3.71
N THR A 78 0.50 14.67 -4.18
CA THR A 78 0.86 14.64 -5.60
C THR A 78 1.99 13.66 -5.94
N ASN A 79 2.40 12.80 -4.99
CA ASN A 79 3.40 11.77 -5.24
C ASN A 79 2.91 10.81 -6.34
N ARG A 80 3.47 10.98 -7.55
CA ARG A 80 3.07 10.24 -8.75
C ARG A 80 3.27 8.74 -8.63
N GLU A 81 4.27 8.30 -7.88
CA GLU A 81 4.59 6.88 -7.73
C GLU A 81 3.59 6.17 -6.82
N VAL A 82 3.21 6.83 -5.71
CA VAL A 82 2.18 6.33 -4.79
C VAL A 82 0.79 6.37 -5.46
N ILE A 83 0.47 7.45 -6.18
CA ILE A 83 -0.76 7.56 -6.97
C ILE A 83 -0.82 6.46 -8.05
N ALA A 84 0.30 6.14 -8.71
CA ALA A 84 0.33 5.08 -9.71
C ALA A 84 0.01 3.71 -9.11
N VAL A 85 0.39 3.46 -7.84
CA VAL A 85 -0.05 2.26 -7.13
C VAL A 85 -1.56 2.28 -6.88
N ASN A 86 -2.13 3.41 -6.45
CA ASN A 86 -3.58 3.54 -6.27
C ASN A 86 -4.34 3.26 -7.58
N GLN A 87 -3.92 3.91 -8.66
CA GLN A 87 -4.54 3.89 -9.99
C GLN A 87 -4.18 2.67 -10.85
N ASP A 88 -3.55 1.65 -10.27
CA ASP A 88 -3.16 0.45 -11.00
C ASP A 88 -4.36 -0.25 -11.65
N LYS A 89 -4.21 -0.60 -12.93
CA LYS A 89 -5.29 -1.13 -13.78
C LYS A 89 -5.81 -2.51 -13.36
N ALA A 90 -5.07 -3.26 -12.55
CA ALA A 90 -5.58 -4.52 -12.02
C ALA A 90 -6.77 -4.28 -11.09
N GLY A 91 -6.87 -3.08 -10.49
CA GLY A 91 -7.97 -2.69 -9.64
C GLY A 91 -8.17 -3.60 -8.44
N LYS A 92 -7.08 -4.19 -7.94
CA LYS A 92 -7.10 -5.09 -6.79
C LYS A 92 -6.76 -4.34 -5.54
N GLN A 93 -7.62 -4.43 -4.53
CA GLN A 93 -7.26 -4.04 -3.18
C GLN A 93 -6.15 -4.95 -2.64
N GLY A 94 -5.15 -4.34 -2.02
CA GLY A 94 -4.09 -5.03 -1.30
C GLY A 94 -4.57 -5.65 0.02
N ARG A 95 -3.73 -6.51 0.60
CA ARG A 95 -4.03 -7.25 1.82
C ARG A 95 -2.85 -7.24 2.77
N ARG A 96 -3.13 -7.49 4.03
CA ARG A 96 -2.08 -7.72 5.02
C ARG A 96 -1.46 -9.10 4.81
N ILE A 97 -0.14 -9.16 4.74
CA ILE A 97 0.61 -10.41 4.58
C ILE A 97 1.36 -10.81 5.84
N ALA A 98 1.72 -9.85 6.70
CA ALA A 98 2.36 -10.12 7.98
C ALA A 98 1.96 -9.07 9.02
N LYS A 99 1.97 -9.49 10.29
CA LYS A 99 1.75 -8.61 11.46
C LYS A 99 2.57 -9.11 12.65
N SER A 100 3.25 -8.19 13.31
CA SER A 100 3.97 -8.43 14.57
C SER A 100 3.78 -7.23 15.48
N GLY A 101 2.91 -7.36 16.49
CA GLY A 101 2.53 -6.22 17.34
C GLY A 101 1.94 -5.08 16.51
N ASP A 102 2.57 -3.91 16.58
CA ASP A 102 2.17 -2.70 15.87
C ASP A 102 2.79 -2.58 14.47
N GLN A 103 3.61 -3.53 14.04
CA GLN A 103 4.22 -3.53 12.73
C GLN A 103 3.42 -4.42 11.77
N GLU A 104 3.04 -3.88 10.61
CA GLU A 104 2.24 -4.58 9.61
C GLU A 104 2.91 -4.47 8.24
N VAL A 105 2.88 -5.57 7.47
CA VAL A 105 3.30 -5.60 6.07
C VAL A 105 2.07 -5.88 5.22
N TRP A 106 1.81 -5.00 4.26
CA TRP A 106 0.71 -5.13 3.31
C TRP A 106 1.25 -5.19 1.89
N ALA A 107 0.55 -5.92 1.02
CA ALA A 107 0.92 -6.07 -0.37
C ALA A 107 -0.28 -5.92 -1.31
N LYS A 108 -0.06 -5.27 -2.46
CA LYS A 108 -1.02 -5.12 -3.56
C LYS A 108 -0.40 -5.66 -4.84
N ALA A 109 -1.05 -6.64 -5.47
CA ALA A 109 -0.66 -7.11 -6.80
C ALA A 109 -0.97 -6.05 -7.85
N LEU A 110 -0.02 -5.80 -8.75
CA LEU A 110 -0.12 -4.78 -9.80
C LEU A 110 -0.36 -5.42 -11.17
N PHE A 111 -0.85 -4.64 -12.12
CA PHE A 111 -1.19 -5.11 -13.47
C PHE A 111 0.02 -5.62 -14.25
N ASP A 112 1.20 -5.04 -14.01
CA ASP A 112 2.47 -5.42 -14.64
C ASP A 112 3.06 -6.73 -14.10
N GLY A 113 2.37 -7.40 -13.17
CA GLY A 113 2.83 -8.62 -12.51
C GLY A 113 3.78 -8.35 -11.33
N GLY A 114 4.10 -7.08 -11.06
CA GLY A 114 4.79 -6.66 -9.86
C GLY A 114 3.87 -6.58 -8.64
N GLN A 115 4.43 -6.08 -7.54
CA GLN A 115 3.67 -5.82 -6.31
C GLN A 115 4.09 -4.48 -5.70
N ALA A 116 3.12 -3.79 -5.08
CA ALA A 116 3.40 -2.71 -4.15
C ALA A 116 3.37 -3.26 -2.72
N ILE A 117 4.31 -2.84 -1.88
CA ILE A 117 4.47 -3.29 -0.50
C ILE A 117 4.47 -2.07 0.42
N GLY A 118 3.71 -2.11 1.51
CA GLY A 118 3.80 -1.12 2.59
C GLY A 118 4.30 -1.79 3.86
N LEU A 119 5.44 -1.33 4.38
CA LEU A 119 5.95 -1.69 5.70
C LEU A 119 5.55 -0.58 6.68
N PHE A 120 4.49 -0.83 7.43
CA PHE A 120 3.85 0.15 8.30
C PHE A 120 4.26 -0.06 9.76
N ASN A 121 4.73 1.00 10.41
CA ASN A 121 4.95 1.00 11.85
C ASN A 121 3.85 1.78 12.53
N ARG A 122 2.95 1.11 13.25
CA ARG A 122 1.89 1.79 13.99
C ARG A 122 2.27 2.17 15.42
N GLY A 123 3.47 1.78 15.86
CA GLY A 123 3.95 2.03 17.21
C GLY A 123 4.59 3.40 17.38
N GLY A 124 4.70 3.84 18.63
CA GLY A 124 5.25 5.16 19.00
C GLY A 124 6.77 5.27 19.00
N ALA A 125 7.50 4.27 18.48
CA ALA A 125 8.97 4.28 18.38
C ALA A 125 9.43 3.63 17.06
N PRO A 126 10.61 4.00 16.54
CA PRO A 126 11.18 3.35 15.35
C PRO A 126 11.31 1.84 15.54
N ALA A 127 10.92 1.06 14.53
CA ALA A 127 10.93 -0.40 14.58
C ALA A 127 11.49 -1.00 13.29
N LYS A 128 12.25 -2.09 13.41
CA LYS A 128 12.70 -2.87 12.27
C LYS A 128 11.56 -3.74 11.76
N ILE A 129 11.18 -3.59 10.50
CA ILE A 129 10.15 -4.38 9.83
C ILE A 129 10.80 -5.20 8.72
N THR A 130 10.39 -6.46 8.61
CA THR A 130 10.92 -7.40 7.63
C THR A 130 9.80 -7.91 6.74
N VAL A 131 10.04 -7.93 5.43
CA VAL A 131 9.20 -8.62 4.44
C VAL A 131 10.00 -9.78 3.84
N LYS A 132 9.43 -10.99 3.87
CA LYS A 132 10.03 -12.17 3.22
C LYS A 132 9.43 -12.35 1.85
N TRP A 133 10.25 -12.68 0.86
CA TRP A 133 9.79 -12.88 -0.51
C TRP A 133 8.81 -14.05 -0.63
N THR A 134 8.96 -15.06 0.22
CA THR A 134 8.04 -16.20 0.29
C THR A 134 6.63 -15.81 0.73
N ASP A 135 6.48 -14.78 1.59
CA ASP A 135 5.17 -14.30 2.04
C ASP A 135 4.41 -13.60 0.91
N LEU A 136 5.13 -13.14 -0.11
CA LEU A 136 4.61 -12.57 -1.36
C LEU A 136 4.45 -13.62 -2.47
N GLY A 137 4.72 -14.90 -2.18
CA GLY A 137 4.70 -16.00 -3.16
C GLY A 137 5.88 -16.02 -4.12
N MET A 138 6.97 -15.31 -3.81
CA MET A 138 8.17 -15.24 -4.64
C MET A 138 9.22 -16.24 -4.16
N LYS A 139 9.95 -16.85 -5.11
CA LYS A 139 11.01 -17.85 -4.82
C LYS A 139 12.40 -17.24 -4.67
N SER A 140 12.56 -16.01 -5.12
CA SER A 140 13.82 -15.28 -5.19
C SER A 140 13.56 -13.79 -4.98
N ALA A 141 14.63 -13.04 -4.72
CA ALA A 141 14.58 -11.59 -4.67
C ALA A 141 13.91 -10.98 -5.92
N PRO A 142 13.25 -9.83 -5.79
CA PRO A 142 12.70 -9.11 -6.93
C PRO A 142 13.79 -8.72 -7.94
N ALA A 143 13.44 -8.64 -9.23
CA ALA A 143 14.37 -8.14 -10.26
C ALA A 143 14.72 -6.66 -10.06
N SER A 144 13.77 -5.89 -9.55
CA SER A 144 13.95 -4.49 -9.21
C SER A 144 13.05 -4.12 -8.04
N ALA A 145 13.51 -3.18 -7.23
CA ALA A 145 12.73 -2.57 -6.17
C ALA A 145 12.98 -1.06 -6.14
N ARG A 146 11.95 -0.31 -5.81
CA ARG A 146 12.01 1.15 -5.70
C ARG A 146 11.23 1.60 -4.47
N ASP A 147 11.84 2.45 -3.66
CA ASP A 147 11.17 3.16 -2.58
C ASP A 147 10.44 4.38 -3.16
N LEU A 148 9.12 4.42 -2.97
CA LEU A 148 8.23 5.39 -3.60
C LEU A 148 8.20 6.73 -2.86
N TRP A 149 8.67 6.78 -1.61
CA TRP A 149 8.80 8.01 -0.83
C TRP A 149 10.21 8.57 -0.90
N ALA A 150 11.23 7.71 -0.92
CA ALA A 150 12.62 8.13 -1.12
C ALA A 150 12.96 8.36 -2.62
N HIS A 151 12.06 7.99 -3.54
CA HIS A 151 12.25 8.05 -4.98
C HIS A 151 13.56 7.40 -5.47
N GLY A 152 13.95 6.30 -4.82
CA GLY A 152 15.24 5.66 -4.98
C GLY A 152 15.12 4.17 -5.28
N ASP A 153 15.91 3.70 -6.23
CA ASP A 153 16.00 2.27 -6.51
C ASP A 153 16.80 1.56 -5.42
N LEU A 154 16.31 0.40 -5.02
CA LEU A 154 16.92 -0.45 -4.01
C LEU A 154 17.51 -1.69 -4.67
N LYS A 155 18.73 -2.03 -4.27
CA LYS A 155 19.31 -3.35 -4.57
C LYS A 155 18.91 -4.29 -3.45
N LEU A 156 18.00 -5.21 -3.77
CA LEU A 156 17.53 -6.23 -2.84
C LEU A 156 18.13 -7.57 -3.24
N ASP A 157 18.94 -8.12 -2.34
CA ASP A 157 19.50 -9.45 -2.43
C ASP A 157 18.97 -10.33 -1.28
N GLY A 158 19.13 -11.65 -1.40
CA GLY A 158 18.70 -12.59 -0.37
C GLY A 158 17.20 -12.92 -0.35
N ALA A 159 16.74 -13.44 0.77
CA ALA A 159 15.40 -14.03 0.94
C ALA A 159 14.35 -13.05 1.52
N GLU A 160 14.80 -11.90 2.01
CA GLU A 160 13.97 -10.91 2.70
C GLU A 160 14.59 -9.52 2.60
N TYR A 161 13.78 -8.49 2.87
CA TYR A 161 14.22 -7.11 3.06
C TYR A 161 13.80 -6.64 4.44
N SER A 162 14.72 -5.98 5.13
CA SER A 162 14.46 -5.37 6.44
C SER A 162 14.86 -3.91 6.47
N VAL A 163 14.02 -3.08 7.06
CA VAL A 163 14.27 -1.63 7.20
C VAL A 163 13.72 -1.12 8.52
N THR A 164 14.38 -0.13 9.11
CA THR A 164 13.87 0.59 10.27
C THR A 164 12.89 1.64 9.80
N VAL A 165 11.64 1.54 10.25
CA VAL A 165 10.57 2.49 9.93
C VAL A 165 10.33 3.38 11.15
N PRO A 166 10.28 4.72 11.00
CA PRO A 166 9.98 5.65 12.10
C PRO A 166 8.66 5.34 12.80
N ALA A 167 8.46 5.91 13.99
CA ALA A 167 7.16 5.84 14.67
C ALA A 167 6.06 6.38 13.75
N HIS A 168 4.94 5.66 13.66
CA HIS A 168 3.80 5.99 12.79
C HIS A 168 4.11 6.11 11.28
N GLY A 169 5.33 5.77 10.86
CA GLY A 169 5.79 5.91 9.49
C GLY A 169 5.53 4.68 8.61
N VAL A 170 5.89 4.85 7.33
CA VAL A 170 5.80 3.82 6.31
C VAL A 170 7.04 3.84 5.41
N VAL A 171 7.49 2.66 5.01
CA VAL A 171 8.29 2.49 3.78
C VAL A 171 7.39 1.83 2.75
N MET A 172 7.24 2.45 1.58
CA MET A 172 6.40 1.94 0.50
C MET A 172 7.26 1.60 -0.70
N LEU A 173 7.22 0.35 -1.13
CA LEU A 173 8.03 -0.17 -2.23
C LEU A 173 7.16 -0.55 -3.42
N LYS A 174 7.67 -0.36 -4.63
CA LYS A 174 7.23 -1.11 -5.82
C LYS A 174 8.32 -2.11 -6.20
N ILE A 175 7.94 -3.37 -6.40
CA ILE A 175 8.84 -4.44 -6.81
C ILE A 175 8.37 -5.11 -8.11
N ALA A 176 9.32 -5.57 -8.91
CA ALA A 176 9.07 -6.43 -10.07
C ALA A 176 9.49 -7.88 -9.74
N ALA A 177 8.67 -8.86 -10.13
CA ALA A 177 9.06 -10.26 -10.02
C ALA A 177 10.34 -10.52 -10.83
N SER A 178 11.27 -11.31 -10.28
CA SER A 178 12.40 -11.80 -11.07
C SER A 178 11.89 -12.69 -12.20
N SER A 179 12.47 -12.56 -13.40
CA SER A 179 12.14 -13.35 -14.59
C SER A 179 12.33 -14.84 -14.31
N GLY A 180 11.28 -15.47 -13.79
CA GLY A 180 11.24 -16.83 -13.27
C GLY A 180 9.81 -17.22 -12.91
N ILE A 181 8.83 -16.76 -13.70
CA ILE A 181 7.43 -17.09 -13.52
C ILE A 181 7.21 -18.52 -14.05
N ALA A 182 7.12 -19.49 -13.15
CA ALA A 182 6.16 -20.56 -13.40
C ALA A 182 4.77 -19.91 -13.32
N ALA A 183 4.11 -19.76 -14.45
CA ALA A 183 2.72 -19.33 -14.52
C ALA A 183 1.85 -20.49 -14.00
N THR A 184 1.80 -20.70 -12.68
CA THR A 184 0.80 -21.58 -12.08
C THR A 184 -0.39 -20.73 -11.68
N GLY A 185 -1.40 -20.79 -12.54
CA GLY A 185 -2.59 -19.97 -12.49
C GLY A 185 -3.40 -20.12 -11.21
N ILE A 186 -3.86 -18.99 -10.71
CA ILE A 186 -5.15 -18.93 -10.03
C ILE A 186 -6.20 -18.90 -11.16
N ARG A 187 -6.58 -20.07 -11.66
CA ARG A 187 -7.78 -20.20 -12.50
C ARG A 187 -8.99 -19.94 -11.60
N GLY A 188 -9.60 -18.77 -11.74
CA GLY A 188 -11.00 -18.61 -11.37
C GLY A 188 -11.88 -19.54 -12.23
N PRO A 189 -13.05 -19.98 -11.75
CA PRO A 189 -13.92 -20.87 -12.51
C PRO A 189 -14.32 -20.18 -13.82
N THR A 190 -14.04 -20.86 -14.93
CA THR A 190 -14.46 -20.43 -16.26
C THR A 190 -15.97 -20.62 -16.35
N LEU A 191 -16.72 -19.51 -16.33
CA LEU A 191 -18.11 -19.50 -16.77
C LEU A 191 -18.14 -19.82 -18.26
N ARG A 192 -18.38 -21.09 -18.61
CA ARG A 192 -18.87 -21.43 -19.94
C ARG A 192 -20.32 -20.97 -20.03
N ALA A 193 -20.55 -19.90 -20.79
CA ALA A 193 -21.86 -19.59 -21.31
C ALA A 193 -22.31 -20.74 -22.21
N ALA A 194 -23.36 -21.45 -21.81
CA ALA A 194 -24.14 -22.29 -22.69
C ALA A 194 -25.32 -21.45 -23.17
N PHE A 195 -25.24 -20.96 -24.39
CA PHE A 195 -26.43 -20.64 -25.17
C PHE A 195 -26.85 -21.92 -25.88
N ASN A 196 -28.06 -22.39 -25.59
CA ASN A 196 -28.95 -23.12 -26.47
C ASN A 196 -30.38 -22.89 -25.97
#